data_AF-A0A3S5DI50-F1
#
_entry.id   AF-A0A3S5DI50-F1
#
_cell.length_a   1.000
_cell.length_b   1.000
_cell.length_c   1.000
_cell.angle_alpha   90.00
_cell.angle_beta   90.00
_cell.angle_gamma   90.00
#
_symmetry.space_group_name_H-M   'P 1'
#
loop_
_entity.id
_entity.type
_entity.pdbx_description
1 polymer ?
#
loop_
_entity_poly.entity_id
_entity_poly.type
_entity_poly.pdbx_seq_one_letter_code
_entity_poly.pdbx_strand_id
1 'polypeptide(L)'
;MHAHPESAFEEQNTSRFIAEKLEAMGIEVHRDIGKTGVVGRLKCGDGKGVIAIRADIDAIQLTEQGDWSLPLHDRRADARLRT
;
A
#
# COMPACT_ATOMS: atom_id res chain seq x y z
N MET A 1 -7.19 -2.65 3.28
CA MET A 1 -5.75 -2.97 3.38
C MET A 1 -5.53 -4.04 4.44
N HIS A 2 -5.85 -3.82 5.72
CA HIS A 2 -5.62 -4.80 6.81
C HIS A 2 -6.04 -6.25 6.52
N ALA A 3 -7.24 -6.47 5.97
CA ALA A 3 -7.74 -7.81 5.62
C ALA A 3 -7.00 -8.50 4.45
N HIS A 4 -6.20 -7.74 3.68
CA HIS A 4 -5.41 -8.21 2.54
C HIS A 4 -3.95 -7.76 2.73
N PRO A 5 -3.25 -8.29 3.75
CA PRO A 5 -1.87 -7.87 4.03
C PRO A 5 -0.96 -8.32 2.88
N GLU A 6 -0.06 -7.43 2.46
CA GLU A 6 0.97 -7.73 1.47
C GLU A 6 2.34 -7.50 2.10
N SER A 7 3.27 -8.44 1.91
CA SER A 7 4.61 -8.37 2.49
C SER A 7 5.54 -7.44 1.71
N ALA A 8 6.67 -7.13 2.32
CA ALA A 8 7.73 -6.31 1.73
C ALA A 8 8.00 -6.66 0.26
N PHE A 9 7.89 -5.65 -0.61
CA PHE A 9 8.06 -5.71 -2.07
C PHE A 9 6.98 -6.48 -2.86
N GLU A 10 5.91 -6.93 -2.22
CA GLU A 10 4.79 -7.65 -2.84
C GLU A 10 3.47 -6.87 -2.81
N GLU A 11 3.50 -5.59 -2.43
CA GLU A 11 2.37 -4.69 -2.18
C GLU A 11 1.69 -4.19 -3.45
N GLN A 12 1.48 -5.07 -4.43
CA GLN A 12 1.00 -4.73 -5.76
C GLN A 12 -0.43 -4.18 -5.73
N ASN A 13 -1.31 -4.77 -4.91
CA ASN A 13 -2.70 -4.31 -4.80
C ASN A 13 -2.79 -3.05 -3.93
N THR A 14 -2.03 -3.00 -2.85
CA THR A 14 -1.98 -1.88 -1.92
C THR A 14 -1.41 -0.63 -2.59
N SER A 15 -0.28 -0.76 -3.28
CA SER A 15 0.33 0.31 -4.08
C SER A 15 -0.66 0.85 -5.13
N ARG A 16 -1.36 -0.06 -5.83
CA ARG A 16 -2.41 0.31 -6.80
C ARG A 16 -3.55 1.07 -6.15
N PHE A 17 -4.09 0.56 -5.07
CA PHE A 17 -5.18 1.19 -4.35
C PHE A 17 -4.82 2.61 -3.90
N ILE A 18 -3.60 2.81 -3.37
CA ILE A 18 -3.13 4.13 -2.92
C ILE A 18 -2.98 5.09 -4.12
N ALA A 19 -2.35 4.64 -5.20
CA ALA A 19 -2.17 5.46 -6.40
C ALA A 19 -3.51 5.91 -6.99
N GLU A 20 -4.46 4.99 -7.16
CA GLU A 20 -5.80 5.30 -7.70
C GLU A 20 -6.56 6.30 -6.81
N LYS A 21 -6.40 6.21 -5.48
CA LYS A 21 -7.03 7.18 -4.56
C LYS A 21 -6.39 8.56 -4.65
N LEU A 22 -5.06 8.64 -4.73
CA LEU A 22 -4.36 9.92 -4.88
C LEU A 22 -4.68 10.57 -6.24
N GLU A 23 -4.68 9.79 -7.31
CA GLU A 23 -5.07 10.24 -8.66
C GLU A 23 -6.52 10.76 -8.68
N ALA A 24 -7.45 10.05 -8.03
CA ALA A 24 -8.84 10.48 -7.91
C ALA A 24 -9.02 11.78 -7.10
N MET A 25 -8.06 12.12 -6.24
CA MET A 25 -8.01 13.40 -5.52
C MET A 25 -7.36 14.53 -6.34
N GLY A 26 -6.91 14.25 -7.58
CA GLY A 26 -6.22 15.21 -8.43
C GLY A 26 -4.75 15.43 -8.06
N ILE A 27 -4.14 14.51 -7.31
CA ILE A 27 -2.72 14.57 -6.93
C ILE A 27 -1.88 13.93 -8.04
N GLU A 28 -0.73 14.52 -8.38
CA GLU A 28 0.23 13.89 -9.29
C GLU A 28 0.88 12.70 -8.59
N VAL A 29 0.91 11.56 -9.26
CA VAL A 29 1.42 10.31 -8.68
C VAL A 29 2.58 9.75 -9.49
N HIS A 30 3.67 9.43 -8.79
CA HIS A 30 4.78 8.63 -9.30
C HIS A 30 4.73 7.23 -8.67
N ARG A 31 4.83 6.19 -9.49
CA ARG A 31 4.65 4.79 -9.09
C ARG A 31 5.93 3.98 -9.34
N ASP A 32 5.92 2.74 -8.86
CA ASP A 32 6.98 1.73 -9.07
C ASP A 32 8.35 2.13 -8.51
N ILE A 33 8.36 3.02 -7.51
CA ILE A 33 9.59 3.46 -6.84
C ILE A 33 10.05 2.35 -5.90
N GLY A 34 11.22 1.76 -6.18
CA GLY A 34 11.69 0.62 -5.38
C GLY A 34 10.74 -0.57 -5.43
N LYS A 35 10.16 -0.84 -6.62
CA LYS A 35 9.15 -1.87 -6.96
C LYS A 35 7.70 -1.46 -6.69
N THR A 36 7.34 -1.12 -5.47
CA THR A 36 5.92 -0.91 -5.08
C THR A 36 5.66 0.45 -4.45
N GLY A 37 6.69 1.28 -4.24
CA GLY A 37 6.56 2.60 -3.64
C GLY A 37 5.77 3.58 -4.52
N VAL A 38 5.03 4.47 -3.84
CA VAL A 38 4.20 5.52 -4.44
C VAL A 38 4.58 6.86 -3.83
N VAL A 39 4.77 7.88 -4.67
CA VAL A 39 4.96 9.27 -4.23
C VAL A 39 3.86 10.14 -4.85
N GLY A 40 3.05 10.76 -3.99
CA GLY A 40 2.08 11.77 -4.36
C GLY A 40 2.65 13.18 -4.21
N ARG A 41 2.49 14.02 -5.23
CA ARG A 41 2.96 15.42 -5.23
C ARG A 41 1.77 16.37 -5.37
N LEU A 42 1.49 17.10 -4.29
CA LEU A 42 0.54 18.20 -4.27
C LEU A 42 1.32 19.52 -4.31
N LYS A 43 1.13 20.33 -5.36
CA LYS A 43 1.74 21.66 -5.47
C LYS A 43 0.68 22.74 -5.26
N CYS A 44 0.93 23.67 -4.35
CA CYS A 44 0.11 24.86 -4.12
C CYS A 44 0.95 26.13 -4.27
N GLY A 45 0.64 26.96 -5.27
CA GLY A 45 1.43 28.15 -5.61
C GLY A 45 2.85 27.82 -6.12
N ASP A 46 3.72 28.84 -6.18
CA ASP A 46 5.09 28.74 -6.73
C ASP A 46 6.20 28.91 -5.68
N GLY A 47 5.85 28.75 -4.41
CA GLY A 47 6.82 28.75 -3.32
C GLY A 47 7.80 27.57 -3.40
N LYS A 48 8.97 27.73 -2.78
CA LYS A 48 10.02 26.69 -2.72
C LYS A 48 9.94 25.79 -1.47
N GLY A 49 9.04 26.09 -0.54
CA GLY A 49 8.87 25.30 0.68
C GLY A 49 8.23 23.94 0.39
N VAL A 50 8.75 22.88 1.00
CA VAL A 50 8.28 21.51 0.80
C VAL A 50 8.14 20.83 2.17
N ILE A 51 7.03 20.12 2.36
CA ILE A 51 6.80 19.22 3.50
C ILE A 51 6.48 17.85 2.92
N ALA A 52 7.04 16.80 3.52
CA ALA A 52 6.80 15.41 3.11
C ALA A 52 6.17 14.61 4.27
N ILE A 53 5.22 13.75 3.94
CA ILE A 53 4.65 12.75 4.84
C ILE A 53 5.04 11.38 4.28
N ARG A 54 5.54 10.50 5.14
CA ARG A 54 5.96 9.15 4.77
C ARG A 54 5.22 8.12 5.63
N ALA A 55 4.72 7.08 4.99
CA ALA A 55 4.11 5.92 5.63
C ALA A 55 4.64 4.64 4.98
N ASP A 56 4.70 3.57 5.78
CA ASP A 56 4.95 2.21 5.30
C ASP A 56 3.63 1.53 4.99
N ILE A 57 3.63 0.70 3.95
CA ILE A 57 2.42 0.04 3.41
C ILE A 57 2.51 -1.48 3.46
N ASP A 58 3.66 -2.01 3.88
CA ASP A 58 3.94 -3.44 3.97
C ASP A 58 3.46 -4.03 5.30
N ALA A 59 3.20 -5.33 5.27
CA ALA A 59 2.79 -6.11 6.41
C ALA A 59 3.79 -7.22 6.74
N ILE A 60 3.89 -7.55 8.03
CA ILE A 60 4.65 -8.70 8.49
C ILE A 60 3.85 -10.00 8.30
N GLN A 61 4.56 -11.09 7.97
CA GLN A 61 3.97 -12.42 7.85
C GLN A 61 3.73 -13.03 9.25
N LEU A 62 2.61 -12.67 9.86
CA LEU A 62 2.20 -13.15 11.17
C LEU A 62 0.69 -13.36 11.20
N THR A 63 0.24 -14.41 11.87
CA THR A 63 -1.18 -14.59 12.19
C THR A 63 -1.60 -13.58 13.25
N GLU A 64 -2.55 -12.71 12.91
CA GLU A 64 -3.10 -11.74 13.84
C GLU A 64 -3.83 -12.45 15.00
N GLN A 65 -3.63 -11.94 16.22
CA GLN A 65 -4.28 -12.45 17.43
C GLN A 65 -5.10 -11.34 18.10
N GLY A 66 -6.19 -11.73 18.75
CA GLY A 66 -7.06 -10.83 19.52
C GLY A 66 -8.49 -10.79 19.01
N ASP A 67 -9.36 -10.15 19.79
CA ASP A 67 -10.82 -10.14 19.58
C ASP A 67 -11.25 -9.39 18.29
N TRP A 68 -10.36 -8.58 17.73
CA TRP A 68 -10.60 -7.78 16.53
C TRP A 68 -9.85 -8.31 15.30
N SER A 69 -9.34 -9.55 15.37
CA SER A 69 -8.68 -10.18 14.24
C SER A 69 -9.63 -10.32 13.06
N LEU A 70 -9.20 -9.86 11.88
CA LEU A 70 -9.96 -10.05 10.65
C LEU A 70 -9.59 -11.40 10.02
N PRO A 71 -10.52 -12.05 9.30
CA PRO A 71 -10.15 -13.17 8.43
C PRO A 71 -9.11 -12.69 7.41
N LEU A 72 -7.87 -13.14 7.56
CA LEU A 72 -6.78 -12.76 6.67
C LEU A 72 -6.93 -13.50 5.34
N HIS A 73 -6.96 -12.76 4.23
CA HIS A 73 -6.89 -13.35 2.90
C HIS A 73 -5.41 -13.54 2.51
N ASP A 74 -4.89 -14.76 2.67
CA ASP A 74 -3.53 -15.12 2.25
C ASP A 74 -3.55 -15.87 0.91
N ARG A 75 -3.11 -15.18 -0.15
CA ARG A 75 -3.03 -15.77 -1.49
C ARG A 75 -2.03 -16.92 -1.60
N ARG A 76 -1.04 -17.03 -0.68
CA ARG A 76 -0.09 -18.15 -0.64
C ARG A 76 -0.69 -19.39 0.04
N ALA A 77 -1.55 -19.21 1.04
CA ALA A 77 -2.34 -20.30 1.60
C ALA A 77 -3.30 -20.88 0.55
N ASP A 78 -3.98 -20.02 -0.22
CA ASP A 78 -4.90 -20.44 -1.28
C ASP A 78 -4.21 -21.19 -2.43
N ALA A 79 -2.95 -20.86 -2.73
CA ALA A 79 -2.16 -21.55 -3.75
C ALA A 79 -1.76 -22.98 -3.33
N ARG A 80 -1.65 -23.28 -2.03
CA ARG A 80 -1.33 -24.62 -1.50
C ARG A 80 -2.53 -25.57 -1.46
N LEU A 81 -3.75 -25.05 -1.58
CA LEU A 81 -5.00 -25.83 -1.59
C LEU A 81 -5.42 -26.30 -3.00
N ARG A 82 -4.59 -26.04 -4.03
CA ARG A 82 -4.87 -26.37 -5.44
C ARG A 82 -3.89 -27.40 -6.04
N THR A 83 -3.29 -28.26 -5.22
CA THR A 83 -2.47 -29.42 -5.63
C THR A 83 -3.11 -30.72 -5.24
#